data_AF-T2K093-F1
#
_entry.id   AF-T2K093-F1
#
_cell.length_a   1.000
_cell.length_b   1.000
_cell.length_c   1.000
_cell.angle_alpha   90.00
_cell.angle_beta   90.00
_cell.angle_gamma   90.00
#
_symmetry.space_group_name_H-M   'P 1'
#
loop_
_entity.id
_entity.type
_entity.pdbx_description
1 polymer ?
#
loop_
_entity_poly.entity_id
_entity_poly.type
_entity_poly.pdbx_seq_one_letter_code
_entity_poly.pdbx_strand_id
1 'polypeptide(L)'
;MNSTLPQQQLGKMIGTIAIIALSLTGVIWLQKSLISPEKKALTPEEYEKQQQLEQIQLNVYKSLPSLGYGNLLADWFYLKFVQYFGDGEARQYTGYPLSPDYFQLVVDNDPRFVDANLRIAVSTSLFAGLPHKSVEFLEESLKHTPPKVTSPVYPPYYLWIYKGVDELLFLGDVEAAKKLKYHGC
;
A
#
# COMPACT_ATOMS: atom_id res chain seq x y z
N MET A 1 -36.12 -12.85 45.75
CA MET A 1 -34.71 -12.42 45.83
C MET A 1 -34.62 -11.07 45.14
N ASN A 2 -34.68 -9.97 45.92
CA ASN A 2 -34.66 -8.61 45.39
C ASN A 2 -33.21 -8.12 45.35
N SER A 3 -32.58 -8.17 44.18
CA SER A 3 -31.28 -7.53 43.93
C SER A 3 -31.49 -6.06 43.57
N THR A 4 -31.73 -5.21 44.57
CA THR A 4 -31.65 -3.77 44.40
C THR A 4 -30.18 -3.39 44.20
N LEU A 5 -29.80 -3.11 42.95
CA LEU A 5 -28.51 -2.48 42.64
C LEU A 5 -28.39 -1.18 43.47
N PRO A 6 -27.30 -0.99 44.23
CA PRO A 6 -27.11 0.21 45.04
C PRO A 6 -27.16 1.45 44.13
N GLN A 7 -27.86 2.49 44.58
CA GLN A 7 -28.18 3.70 43.80
C GLN A 7 -26.93 4.36 43.15
N GLN A 8 -25.76 4.21 43.77
CA GLN A 8 -24.46 4.62 43.22
C GLN A 8 -23.99 3.78 42.01
N GLN A 9 -24.24 2.47 42.00
CA GLN A 9 -23.93 1.61 40.85
C GLN A 9 -24.87 1.89 39.68
N LEU A 10 -26.15 2.20 39.95
CA LEU A 10 -27.11 2.60 38.93
C LEU A 10 -26.70 3.91 38.23
N GLY A 11 -26.27 4.92 39.01
CA GLY A 11 -25.77 6.19 38.45
C GLY A 11 -24.50 6.01 37.59
N LYS A 12 -23.57 5.17 38.02
CA LYS A 12 -22.37 4.83 37.22
C LYS A 12 -22.74 4.11 35.91
N MET A 13 -23.66 3.17 35.95
CA MET A 13 -24.09 2.42 34.78
C MET A 13 -24.77 3.33 33.75
N ILE A 14 -25.63 4.25 34.20
CA ILE A 14 -26.27 5.25 33.33
C ILE A 14 -25.23 6.20 32.71
N GLY A 15 -24.26 6.65 33.51
CA GLY A 15 -23.17 7.50 33.03
C GLY A 15 -22.34 6.83 31.93
N THR A 16 -21.95 5.56 32.12
CA THR A 16 -21.20 4.79 31.13
C THR A 16 -22.01 4.58 29.84
N ILE A 17 -23.29 4.25 29.95
CA ILE A 17 -24.17 4.09 28.77
C ILE A 17 -24.29 5.41 28.01
N ALA A 18 -24.43 6.54 28.70
CA ALA A 18 -24.50 7.86 28.08
C ALA A 18 -23.21 8.21 27.32
N ILE A 19 -22.04 7.92 27.89
CA ILE A 19 -20.74 8.15 27.23
C ILE A 19 -20.58 7.27 25.99
N ILE A 20 -20.95 5.99 26.07
CA ILE A 20 -20.90 5.07 24.93
C ILE A 20 -21.85 5.54 23.82
N ALA A 21 -23.08 5.93 24.18
CA ALA A 21 -24.06 6.43 23.23
C ALA A 21 -23.59 7.72 22.54
N LEU A 22 -23.01 8.67 23.29
CA LEU A 22 -22.41 9.89 22.75
C LEU A 22 -21.25 9.59 21.80
N SER A 23 -20.38 8.67 22.19
CA SER A 23 -19.22 8.28 21.38
C SER A 23 -19.66 7.62 20.07
N LEU A 24 -20.61 6.67 20.13
CA LEU A 24 -21.17 6.02 18.95
C LEU A 24 -21.90 7.01 18.04
N THR A 25 -22.67 7.94 18.61
CA THR A 25 -23.36 8.98 17.84
C THR A 25 -22.37 9.90 17.14
N GLY A 26 -21.28 10.28 17.82
CA GLY A 26 -20.20 11.07 17.23
C GLY A 26 -19.52 10.34 16.07
N VAL A 27 -19.22 9.05 16.23
CA VAL A 27 -18.67 8.22 15.16
C VAL A 27 -19.62 8.11 13.97
N ILE A 28 -20.90 7.83 14.20
CA ILE A 28 -21.92 7.74 13.13
C ILE A 28 -22.05 9.07 12.39
N TRP A 29 -22.06 10.19 13.12
CA TRP A 29 -22.18 11.52 12.54
C TRP A 29 -20.97 11.89 11.68
N LEU A 30 -19.75 11.61 12.16
CA LEU A 30 -18.51 11.82 11.40
C LEU A 30 -18.42 10.90 10.17
N GLN A 31 -18.88 9.65 10.30
CA GLN A 31 -18.88 8.69 9.18
C GLN A 31 -19.99 8.96 8.16
N LYS A 32 -21.05 9.70 8.50
CA LYS A 32 -22.15 10.01 7.58
C LYS A 32 -21.66 10.73 6.31
N SER A 33 -20.67 11.62 6.44
CA SER A 33 -20.06 12.29 5.28
C SER A 33 -19.24 11.36 4.37
N LEU A 34 -18.82 10.20 4.89
CA LEU A 34 -18.01 9.21 4.16
C LEU A 34 -18.87 8.11 3.51
N ILE A 35 -20.09 7.88 4.01
CA ILE A 35 -20.99 6.79 3.58
C ILE A 35 -21.85 7.19 2.36
N SER A 36 -22.01 8.49 2.09
CA SER A 36 -22.79 8.97 0.95
C SER A 36 -22.12 10.10 0.18
N PRO A 37 -20.89 9.92 -0.35
CA PRO A 37 -20.49 10.74 -1.47
C PRO A 37 -21.44 10.40 -2.63
N GLU A 38 -22.16 11.39 -3.17
CA GLU A 38 -22.66 11.26 -4.52
C GLU A 38 -21.43 10.95 -5.39
N LYS A 39 -21.33 9.69 -5.86
CA LYS A 39 -20.32 9.30 -6.85
C LYS A 39 -20.70 9.94 -8.18
N LYS A 40 -20.53 11.25 -8.30
CA LYS A 40 -20.40 11.87 -9.60
C LYS A 40 -19.08 11.36 -10.16
N ALA A 41 -19.17 10.55 -11.22
CA ALA A 41 -18.02 10.21 -12.01
C ALA A 41 -17.35 11.51 -12.45
N LEU A 42 -16.06 11.64 -12.14
CA LEU A 42 -15.27 12.80 -12.54
C LEU A 42 -15.08 12.79 -14.05
N THR A 43 -14.82 13.95 -14.64
CA THR A 43 -14.43 14.03 -16.04
C THR A 43 -13.02 13.47 -16.23
N PRO A 44 -12.64 13.03 -17.45
CA PRO A 44 -11.27 12.60 -17.73
C PRO A 44 -10.22 13.66 -17.34
N GLU A 45 -10.49 14.94 -17.58
CA GLU A 45 -9.59 16.05 -17.23
C GLU A 45 -9.41 16.20 -15.71
N GLU A 46 -10.48 15.95 -14.94
CA GLU A 46 -10.42 15.94 -13.47
C GLU A 46 -9.56 14.79 -12.96
N TYR A 47 -9.67 13.59 -13.55
CA TYR A 47 -8.81 12.45 -13.23
C TYR A 47 -7.34 12.71 -13.57
N GLU A 48 -7.06 13.31 -14.73
CA GLU A 48 -5.70 13.71 -15.10
C GLU A 48 -5.11 14.72 -14.11
N LYS A 49 -5.89 15.72 -13.70
CA LYS A 49 -5.47 16.70 -12.68
C LYS A 49 -5.19 16.04 -11.34
N GLN A 50 -6.04 15.09 -10.92
CA GLN A 50 -5.79 14.32 -9.70
C GLN A 50 -4.48 13.52 -9.79
N GLN A 51 -4.22 12.85 -10.92
CA GLN A 51 -2.97 12.12 -11.14
C GLN A 51 -1.75 13.06 -11.10
N GLN A 52 -1.83 14.26 -11.69
CA GLN A 52 -0.74 15.24 -11.62
C GLN A 52 -0.48 15.72 -10.19
N LEU A 53 -1.54 15.99 -9.42
CA LEU A 53 -1.40 16.37 -8.01
C LEU A 53 -0.79 15.24 -7.20
N GLU A 54 -1.20 14.00 -7.44
CA GLU A 54 -0.64 12.83 -6.79
C GLU A 54 0.85 12.64 -7.12
N GLN A 55 1.24 12.77 -8.39
CA GLN A 55 2.64 12.75 -8.82
C GLN A 55 3.48 13.79 -8.06
N ILE A 56 2.98 15.02 -7.93
CA ILE A 56 3.67 16.09 -7.20
C ILE A 56 3.84 15.69 -5.73
N GLN A 57 2.80 15.14 -5.09
CA GLN A 57 2.88 14.67 -3.71
C GLN A 57 3.91 13.55 -3.55
N LEU A 58 3.92 12.56 -4.44
CA LEU A 58 4.89 11.46 -4.43
C LEU A 58 6.33 12.00 -4.56
N ASN A 59 6.55 12.97 -5.44
CA ASN A 59 7.87 13.59 -5.60
C ASN A 59 8.35 14.32 -4.33
N VAL A 60 7.44 14.96 -3.60
CA VAL A 60 7.76 15.56 -2.29
C VAL A 60 8.13 14.47 -1.28
N TYR A 61 7.35 13.38 -1.20
CA TYR A 61 7.61 12.30 -0.26
C TYR A 61 8.97 11.63 -0.45
N LYS A 62 9.45 11.51 -1.69
CA LYS A 62 10.79 10.95 -1.99
C LYS A 62 11.94 11.72 -1.36
N SER A 63 11.72 13.00 -1.01
CA SER A 63 12.74 13.85 -0.39
C SER A 63 12.62 13.91 1.14
N LEU A 64 11.62 13.27 1.74
CA LEU A 64 11.41 13.32 3.19
C LEU A 64 12.26 12.26 3.91
N PRO A 65 12.98 12.64 4.99
CA PRO A 65 13.66 11.66 5.81
C PRO A 65 12.63 10.83 6.59
N SER A 66 12.92 9.53 6.77
CA SER A 66 12.05 8.63 7.54
C SER A 66 12.13 8.83 9.06
N LEU A 67 13.19 9.49 9.54
CA LEU A 67 13.45 9.78 10.96
C LEU A 67 13.39 8.52 11.85
N GLY A 68 13.73 7.35 11.30
CA GLY A 68 13.70 6.06 12.00
C GLY A 68 12.37 5.30 11.88
N TYR A 69 11.38 5.84 11.18
CA TYR A 69 10.04 5.24 11.00
C TYR A 69 9.79 4.73 9.57
N GLY A 70 10.84 4.23 8.89
CA GLY A 70 10.76 3.77 7.50
C GLY A 70 9.65 2.74 7.26
N ASN A 71 9.54 1.73 8.12
CA ASN A 71 8.49 0.72 8.01
C ASN A 71 7.06 1.31 8.06
N LEU A 72 6.80 2.27 8.96
CA LEU A 72 5.49 2.91 9.04
C LEU A 72 5.18 3.76 7.80
N LEU A 73 6.20 4.42 7.24
CA LEU A 73 6.06 5.15 5.98
C LEU A 73 5.80 4.19 4.82
N ALA A 74 6.52 3.07 4.74
CA ALA A 74 6.30 2.04 3.73
C ALA A 74 4.87 1.47 3.81
N ASP A 75 4.37 1.15 5.01
CA ASP A 75 2.98 0.74 5.23
C ASP A 75 1.99 1.80 4.70
N TRP A 76 2.23 3.07 5.01
CA TRP A 76 1.40 4.17 4.54
C TRP A 76 1.41 4.32 3.02
N PHE A 77 2.59 4.28 2.39
CA PHE A 77 2.72 4.38 0.94
C PHE A 77 2.11 3.17 0.23
N TYR A 78 2.24 1.97 0.81
CA TYR A 78 1.57 0.78 0.29
C TYR A 78 0.04 0.90 0.38
N LEU A 79 -0.51 1.42 1.48
CA LEU A 79 -1.96 1.68 1.57
C LEU A 79 -2.42 2.70 0.53
N LYS A 80 -1.66 3.78 0.30
CA LYS A 80 -1.94 4.74 -0.77
C LYS A 80 -1.88 4.07 -2.14
N PHE A 81 -0.88 3.23 -2.41
CA PHE A 81 -0.78 2.43 -3.62
C PHE A 81 -2.02 1.54 -3.82
N VAL A 82 -2.51 0.87 -2.78
CA VAL A 82 -3.71 0.02 -2.88
C VAL A 82 -4.92 0.84 -3.33
N GLN A 83 -5.07 2.08 -2.84
CA GLN A 83 -6.15 2.97 -3.28
C GLN A 83 -5.94 3.46 -4.72
N TYR A 84 -4.72 3.90 -5.05
CA TYR A 84 -4.35 4.30 -6.41
C TYR A 84 -4.62 3.16 -7.41
N PHE A 85 -4.11 1.97 -7.15
CA PHE A 85 -4.27 0.82 -8.04
C PHE A 85 -5.72 0.35 -8.13
N GLY A 86 -6.46 0.43 -7.02
CA GLY A 86 -7.84 -0.01 -6.91
C GLY A 86 -8.88 0.94 -7.52
N ASP A 87 -8.52 2.18 -7.84
CA ASP A 87 -9.43 3.16 -8.46
C ASP A 87 -9.64 2.87 -9.95
N GLY A 88 -10.40 1.82 -10.24
CA GLY A 88 -10.63 1.35 -11.61
C GLY A 88 -11.24 2.40 -12.55
N GLU A 89 -12.05 3.32 -12.05
CA GLU A 89 -12.62 4.41 -12.85
C GLU A 89 -11.52 5.38 -13.29
N ALA A 90 -10.68 5.84 -12.36
CA ALA A 90 -9.55 6.71 -12.71
C ALA A 90 -8.55 6.00 -13.65
N ARG A 91 -8.23 4.71 -13.38
CA ARG A 91 -7.25 3.94 -14.15
C ARG A 91 -7.69 3.64 -15.58
N GLN A 92 -8.99 3.66 -15.89
CA GLN A 92 -9.48 3.59 -17.27
C GLN A 92 -9.04 4.78 -18.13
N TYR A 93 -8.89 5.97 -17.51
CA TYR A 93 -8.48 7.19 -18.21
C TYR A 93 -6.98 7.43 -18.12
N THR A 94 -6.39 7.22 -16.94
CA THR A 94 -5.01 7.65 -16.67
C THR A 94 -3.98 6.52 -16.70
N GLY A 95 -4.41 5.26 -16.76
CA GLY A 95 -3.55 4.10 -16.65
C GLY A 95 -2.84 4.03 -15.29
N TYR A 96 -1.68 3.36 -15.24
CA TYR A 96 -0.92 3.10 -14.01
C TYR A 96 0.47 3.77 -13.93
N PRO A 97 0.70 5.00 -14.45
CA PRO A 97 2.05 5.56 -14.55
C PRO A 97 2.74 5.80 -13.19
N LEU A 98 2.00 5.90 -12.08
CA LEU A 98 2.56 6.18 -10.75
C LEU A 98 2.95 4.92 -9.96
N SER A 99 2.66 3.72 -10.47
CA SER A 99 3.09 2.46 -9.84
C SER A 99 4.59 2.38 -9.51
N PRO A 100 5.53 2.76 -10.41
CA PRO A 100 6.96 2.80 -10.05
C PRO A 100 7.28 3.80 -8.94
N ASP A 101 6.58 4.93 -8.84
CA ASP A 101 6.82 5.92 -7.80
C ASP A 101 6.41 5.40 -6.42
N TYR A 102 5.29 4.69 -6.37
CA TYR A 102 4.87 3.96 -5.17
C TYR A 102 5.85 2.86 -4.80
N PHE A 103 6.34 2.10 -5.79
CA PHE A 103 7.33 1.06 -5.53
C PHE A 103 8.59 1.65 -4.92
N GLN A 104 9.12 2.72 -5.52
CA GLN A 104 10.29 3.43 -5.01
C GLN A 104 10.09 3.86 -3.55
N LEU A 105 8.98 4.54 -3.24
CA LEU A 105 8.71 5.00 -1.87
C LEU A 105 8.63 3.85 -0.87
N VAL A 106 8.04 2.71 -1.24
CA VAL A 106 7.95 1.54 -0.36
C VAL A 106 9.32 0.90 -0.17
N VAL A 107 10.06 0.63 -1.24
CA VAL A 107 11.35 -0.07 -1.17
C VAL A 107 12.44 0.78 -0.52
N ASP A 108 12.45 2.10 -0.73
CA ASP A 108 13.40 3.02 -0.11
C ASP A 108 13.21 3.10 1.42
N ASN A 109 11.99 2.85 1.90
CA ASN A 109 11.64 2.96 3.32
C ASN A 109 11.62 1.61 4.06
N ASP A 110 11.17 0.54 3.40
CA ASP A 110 11.28 -0.84 3.89
C ASP A 110 11.51 -1.83 2.74
N PRO A 111 12.78 -2.07 2.35
CA PRO A 111 13.10 -2.98 1.26
C PRO A 111 12.77 -4.44 1.59
N ARG A 112 12.50 -4.78 2.86
CA ARG A 112 12.14 -6.13 3.30
C ARG A 112 10.63 -6.36 3.33
N PHE A 113 9.83 -5.39 2.89
CA PHE A 113 8.38 -5.53 2.82
C PHE A 113 7.95 -6.37 1.62
N VAL A 114 8.27 -7.67 1.69
CA VAL A 114 8.11 -8.67 0.60
C VAL A 114 6.71 -8.62 -0.03
N ASP A 115 5.66 -8.64 0.78
CA ASP A 115 4.28 -8.70 0.28
C ASP A 115 3.89 -7.44 -0.51
N ALA A 116 4.34 -6.25 -0.09
CA ALA A 116 4.10 -5.01 -0.79
C ALA A 116 4.92 -4.95 -2.09
N ASN A 117 6.22 -5.25 -2.00
CA ASN A 117 7.13 -5.22 -3.14
C ASN A 117 6.67 -6.15 -4.27
N LEU A 118 6.21 -7.36 -3.96
CA LEU A 118 5.69 -8.29 -4.98
C LEU A 118 4.43 -7.76 -5.68
N ARG A 119 3.51 -7.14 -4.93
CA ARG A 119 2.26 -6.61 -5.51
C ARG A 119 2.53 -5.40 -6.38
N ILE A 120 3.39 -4.49 -5.93
CA ILE A 120 3.72 -3.28 -6.68
C ILE A 120 4.60 -3.62 -7.89
N ALA A 121 5.48 -4.62 -7.80
CA ALA A 121 6.28 -5.10 -8.93
C ALA A 121 5.41 -5.45 -10.14
N VAL A 122 4.37 -6.26 -9.94
CA VAL A 122 3.42 -6.61 -11.03
C VAL A 122 2.74 -5.38 -11.58
N SER A 123 2.30 -4.46 -10.71
CA SER A 123 1.72 -3.20 -11.16
C SER A 123 2.69 -2.37 -12.01
N THR A 124 3.97 -2.38 -11.64
CA THR A 124 5.02 -1.60 -12.31
C THR A 124 5.42 -2.23 -13.65
N SER A 125 5.64 -3.53 -13.71
CA SER A 125 6.06 -4.19 -14.94
C SER A 125 4.90 -4.38 -15.91
N LEU A 126 3.81 -5.00 -15.46
CA LEU A 126 2.70 -5.40 -16.32
C LEU A 126 1.73 -4.25 -16.62
N PHE A 127 1.31 -3.49 -15.60
CA PHE A 127 0.26 -2.47 -15.78
C PHE A 127 0.81 -1.11 -16.22
N ALA A 128 1.95 -0.69 -15.65
CA ALA A 128 2.61 0.55 -16.06
C ALA A 128 3.53 0.37 -17.27
N GLY A 129 3.85 -0.88 -17.64
CA GLY A 129 4.74 -1.18 -18.78
C GLY A 129 6.19 -0.79 -18.51
N LEU A 130 6.64 -0.78 -17.25
CA LEU A 130 7.97 -0.35 -16.83
C LEU A 130 8.76 -1.48 -16.15
N PRO A 131 9.01 -2.61 -16.85
CA PRO A 131 9.67 -3.78 -16.28
C PRO A 131 11.09 -3.49 -15.79
N HIS A 132 11.83 -2.60 -16.43
CA HIS A 132 13.18 -2.20 -16.00
C HIS A 132 13.17 -1.55 -14.60
N LYS A 133 12.14 -0.76 -14.27
CA LYS A 133 11.96 -0.18 -12.93
C LYS A 133 11.59 -1.24 -11.91
N SER A 134 10.71 -2.17 -12.28
CA SER A 134 10.38 -3.31 -11.42
C SER A 134 11.63 -4.13 -11.06
N VAL A 135 12.47 -4.45 -12.05
CA VAL A 135 13.75 -5.16 -11.84
C VAL A 135 14.69 -4.37 -10.92
N GLU A 136 14.84 -3.06 -11.13
CA GLU A 136 15.65 -2.17 -10.30
C GLU A 136 15.22 -2.22 -8.82
N PHE A 137 13.93 -2.07 -8.55
CA PHE A 137 13.39 -2.05 -7.19
C PHE A 137 13.36 -3.45 -6.54
N LEU A 138 13.08 -4.50 -7.32
CA LEU A 138 13.21 -5.87 -6.83
C LEU A 138 14.65 -6.23 -6.48
N GLU A 139 15.63 -5.82 -7.28
CA GLU A 139 17.05 -5.98 -6.95
C GLU A 139 17.39 -5.28 -5.62
N GLU A 140 16.85 -4.08 -5.37
CA GLU A 140 17.05 -3.36 -4.11
C GLU A 140 16.44 -4.08 -2.90
N SER A 141 15.23 -4.61 -3.07
CA SER A 141 14.57 -5.46 -2.07
C SER A 141 15.40 -6.72 -1.77
N LEU A 142 15.93 -7.37 -2.81
CA LEU A 142 16.72 -8.59 -2.69
C LEU A 142 18.04 -8.36 -1.94
N LYS A 143 18.75 -7.25 -2.17
CA LYS A 143 19.99 -6.91 -1.44
C LYS A 143 19.79 -6.84 0.07
N HIS A 144 18.60 -6.42 0.51
CA HIS A 144 18.26 -6.25 1.93
C HIS A 144 17.51 -7.45 2.52
N THR A 145 17.16 -8.42 1.69
CA THR A 145 16.42 -9.61 2.10
C THR A 145 17.38 -10.61 2.76
N PRO A 146 17.24 -10.90 4.07
CA PRO A 146 18.10 -11.87 4.72
C PRO A 146 17.82 -13.30 4.23
N PRO A 147 18.78 -14.24 4.33
CA PRO A 147 18.61 -15.62 3.89
C PRO A 147 17.43 -16.37 4.51
N LYS A 148 16.98 -15.94 5.70
CA LYS A 148 15.83 -16.49 6.44
C LYS A 148 14.79 -15.42 6.72
N VAL A 149 14.34 -14.71 5.69
CA VAL A 149 13.18 -13.82 5.83
C VAL A 149 11.90 -14.68 5.82
N THR A 150 10.88 -14.25 6.56
CA THR A 150 9.53 -14.79 6.49
C THR A 150 8.59 -13.66 6.09
N SER A 151 7.55 -13.98 5.34
CA SER A 151 6.50 -13.03 4.97
C SER A 151 5.15 -13.71 5.18
N PRO A 152 4.15 -12.99 5.72
CA PRO A 152 2.89 -13.60 6.14
C PRO A 152 2.02 -14.05 4.96
N VAL A 153 2.12 -13.41 3.79
CA VAL A 153 1.28 -13.74 2.63
C VAL A 153 2.02 -14.53 1.55
N TYR A 154 3.15 -14.00 1.06
CA TYR A 154 3.90 -14.62 -0.04
C TYR A 154 5.26 -15.15 0.39
N PRO A 155 5.63 -16.38 0.02
CA PRO A 155 6.99 -16.87 0.22
C PRO A 155 8.04 -15.91 -0.38
N PRO A 156 9.09 -15.53 0.37
CA PRO A 156 10.06 -14.53 -0.07
C PRO A 156 10.82 -14.86 -1.36
N TYR A 157 10.98 -16.15 -1.67
CA TYR A 157 11.63 -16.58 -2.91
C TYR A 157 10.90 -16.06 -4.18
N TYR A 158 9.63 -15.64 -4.07
CA TYR A 158 8.89 -15.04 -5.18
C TYR A 158 9.53 -13.73 -5.67
N LEU A 159 10.32 -13.02 -4.85
CA LEU A 159 11.04 -11.81 -5.31
C LEU A 159 12.00 -12.13 -6.46
N TRP A 160 12.72 -13.25 -6.37
CA TRP A 160 13.60 -13.73 -7.45
C TRP A 160 12.78 -14.15 -8.66
N ILE A 161 11.67 -14.86 -8.46
CA ILE A 161 10.82 -15.33 -9.57
C ILE A 161 10.26 -14.14 -10.34
N TYR A 162 9.74 -13.12 -9.66
CA TYR A 162 9.10 -11.98 -10.31
C TYR A 162 10.14 -11.14 -11.05
N LYS A 163 11.32 -10.95 -10.45
CA LYS A 163 12.45 -10.31 -11.13
C LYS A 163 12.86 -11.08 -12.38
N GLY A 164 12.99 -12.41 -12.29
CA GLY A 164 13.35 -13.25 -13.42
C GLY A 164 12.29 -13.29 -14.51
N VAL A 165 11.00 -13.22 -14.15
CA VAL A 165 9.90 -13.05 -15.09
C VAL A 165 10.03 -11.73 -15.82
N ASP A 166 10.30 -10.63 -15.11
CA ASP A 166 10.46 -9.33 -15.74
C ASP A 166 11.69 -9.27 -16.66
N GLU A 167 12.83 -9.80 -16.22
CA GLU A 167 14.06 -9.94 -17.01
C GLU A 167 13.84 -10.80 -18.26
N LEU A 168 13.25 -11.99 -18.11
CA LEU A 168 13.09 -12.94 -19.21
C LEU A 168 11.98 -12.53 -20.18
N LEU A 169 10.77 -12.27 -19.67
CA LEU A 169 9.58 -12.13 -20.50
C LEU A 169 9.38 -10.72 -21.02
N PHE A 170 9.68 -9.69 -20.21
CA PHE A 170 9.42 -8.30 -20.61
C PHE A 170 10.68 -7.59 -21.13
N LEU A 171 11.86 -7.92 -20.62
CA LEU A 171 13.13 -7.33 -21.08
C LEU A 171 13.90 -8.20 -22.10
N GLY A 172 13.59 -9.50 -22.19
CA GLY A 172 14.30 -10.44 -23.06
C GLY A 172 15.73 -10.76 -22.60
N ASP A 173 16.09 -10.43 -21.36
CA ASP A 173 17.41 -10.69 -20.77
C ASP A 173 17.45 -12.10 -20.16
N VAL A 174 17.62 -13.08 -21.05
CA VAL A 174 17.71 -14.50 -20.70
C VAL A 174 18.89 -14.78 -19.76
N GLU A 175 20.00 -14.06 -19.92
CA GLU A 175 21.23 -14.33 -19.16
C GLU A 175 21.16 -13.77 -17.74
N ALA A 176 20.52 -12.62 -17.52
CA ALA A 176 20.20 -12.14 -16.18
C ALA A 176 19.27 -13.12 -15.45
N ALA A 177 18.19 -13.55 -16.10
CA ALA A 177 17.22 -14.46 -15.50
C ALA A 177 17.84 -15.81 -15.07
N LYS A 178 18.78 -16.37 -15.86
CA LYS A 178 19.51 -17.60 -15.51
C LYS A 178 20.43 -17.46 -14.30
N LYS A 179 20.94 -16.24 -14.04
CA LYS A 179 21.91 -15.98 -12.95
C LYS A 179 21.24 -15.81 -11.59
N LEU A 180 19.91 -15.73 -11.54
CA LEU A 180 19.17 -15.63 -10.29
C LEU A 180 19.43 -16.86 -9.41
N LYS A 181 20.13 -16.64 -8.29
CA LYS A 181 20.42 -17.66 -7.28
C LYS A 181 19.72 -17.28 -5.98
N TYR A 182 18.76 -18.11 -5.57
CA TYR A 182 18.20 -18.04 -4.23
C TYR A 182 19.16 -18.74 -3.25
N HIS A 183 19.63 -18.02 -2.24
CA HIS A 183 20.60 -18.53 -1.26
C HIS A 183 19.96 -19.10 0.03
N GLY A 184 18.66 -19.43 0.00
CA GLY A 184 17.88 -19.80 1.18
C GLY A 184 17.54 -21.28 1.34
N CYS A 185 18.41 -22.20 0.90
CA CYS A 185 18.34 -23.62 1.27
C CYS A 185 19.59 -24.03 2.05
#